data_AF-A0A7I7MP69-F1
#
_entry.id   AF-A0A7I7MP69-F1
#
_cell.length_a   1.000
_cell.length_b   1.000
_cell.length_c   1.000
_cell.angle_alpha   90.00
_cell.angle_beta   90.00
_cell.angle_gamma   90.00
#
_symmetry.space_group_name_H-M   'P 1'
#
loop_
_entity.id
_entity.type
_entity.pdbx_description
1 polymer ?
#
loop_
_entity_poly.entity_id
_entity_poly.type
_entity_poly.pdbx_seq_one_letter_code
_entity_poly.pdbx_strand_id
1 'polypeptide(L)' 'MVVFYHGGGWCLGDLDTHDHVARAHAVGAQAIVVSIDYRLAPEHPHPAGVANSWAALRWVGEHAAELGG' A
#
# COMPACT_ATOMS: atom_id res chain seq x y z
N MET A 1 0.86 8.49 10.08
CA MET A 1 0.36 7.41 9.21
C MET A 1 1.31 7.19 8.04
N VAL A 2 1.40 5.95 7.53
CA VAL A 2 2.23 5.56 6.39
C VAL A 2 1.37 4.77 5.39
N VAL A 3 1.46 5.10 4.10
CA VAL A 3 0.89 4.27 3.03
C VAL A 3 2.03 3.49 2.39
N PHE A 4 1.90 2.16 2.38
CA PHE A 4 2.92 1.26 1.88
C PHE A 4 2.45 0.58 0.60
N TYR A 5 3.31 0.62 -0.42
CA TYR A 5 3.13 -0.10 -1.69
C TYR A 5 4.22 -1.15 -1.77
N HIS A 6 3.86 -2.42 -1.93
CA HIS A 6 4.83 -3.50 -2.04
C HIS A 6 5.67 -3.39 -3.32
N GLY A 7 6.79 -4.12 -3.35
CA GLY A 7 7.64 -4.22 -4.53
C GLY A 7 7.15 -5.28 -5.51
N GLY A 8 8.05 -5.81 -6.35
CA GLY A 8 7.73 -6.90 -7.28
C GLY A 8 7.49 -6.46 -8.72
N GLY A 9 8.00 -5.29 -9.10
CA GLY A 9 8.04 -4.85 -10.51
C GLY A 9 6.66 -4.67 -11.14
N TRP A 10 5.64 -4.36 -10.34
CA TRP A 10 4.23 -4.26 -10.75
C TRP A 10 3.56 -5.56 -11.21
N CYS A 11 4.27 -6.70 -11.14
CA CYS A 11 3.75 -7.98 -11.61
C CYS A 11 3.73 -9.08 -10.53
N LEU A 12 4.38 -8.84 -9.40
CA LEU A 12 4.58 -9.84 -8.35
C LEU A 12 4.37 -9.23 -6.97
N GLY A 13 4.16 -10.10 -5.99
CA GLY A 13 3.91 -9.72 -4.61
C GLY A 13 2.44 -9.46 -4.33
N ASP A 14 2.14 -9.38 -3.05
CA ASP A 14 0.83 -9.20 -2.45
C ASP A 14 1.03 -8.75 -0.99
N LEU A 15 -0.05 -8.71 -0.22
CA LEU A 15 -0.01 -8.37 1.20
C LEU A 15 0.84 -9.36 2.02
N ASP A 16 0.76 -10.66 1.74
CA ASP A 16 1.40 -11.70 2.56
C ASP A 16 2.92 -11.72 2.35
N THR A 17 3.37 -11.60 1.10
CA THR A 17 4.80 -11.55 0.73
C THR A 17 5.54 -10.38 1.40
N HIS A 18 4.84 -9.29 1.71
CA HIS A 18 5.43 -8.07 2.28
C HIS A 18 4.89 -7.71 3.68
N ASP A 19 4.07 -8.56 4.32
CA ASP A 19 3.50 -8.31 5.65
C ASP A 19 4.61 -7.99 6.68
N HIS A 20 5.71 -8.74 6.66
CA HIS A 20 6.86 -8.51 7.54
C HIS A 20 7.50 -7.12 7.35
N VAL A 21 7.55 -6.61 6.12
CA VAL A 21 8.08 -5.26 5.81
C VAL A 21 7.11 -4.19 6.29
N ALA A 22 5.82 -4.36 6.04
CA ALA A 22 4.78 -3.44 6.52
C ALA A 22 4.78 -3.35 8.06
N ARG A 23 4.90 -4.48 8.76
CA ARG A 23 5.04 -4.53 10.23
C ARG A 23 6.32 -3.86 10.72
N ALA A 24 7.45 -4.09 10.04
CA ALA A 24 8.71 -3.44 10.39
C ALA A 24 8.61 -1.92 10.29
N HIS A 25 7.94 -1.40 9.25
CA HIS A 25 7.66 0.04 9.15
C HIS A 25 6.73 0.54 10.25
N ALA A 26 5.68 -0.21 10.59
CA ALA A 26 4.73 0.19 11.64
C ALA A 26 5.43 0.35 13.00
N VAL A 27 6.26 -0.64 13.36
CA VAL A 27 7.04 -0.63 14.61
C VAL A 27 8.12 0.46 14.56
N GLY A 28 8.90 0.50 13.48
CA GLY A 28 10.05 1.41 13.37
C GLY A 28 9.66 2.89 13.29
N ALA A 29 8.53 3.22 12.66
CA ALA A 29 8.02 4.58 12.56
C ALA A 29 7.01 4.93 13.65
N GLN A 30 6.64 3.98 14.52
CA GLN A 30 5.55 4.12 15.49
C GLN A 30 4.28 4.70 14.86
N ALA A 31 3.89 4.14 13.71
CA ALA A 31 2.81 4.67 12.89
C ALA A 31 1.88 3.56 12.41
N ILE A 32 0.61 3.91 12.19
CA ILE A 32 -0.32 3.07 11.43
C ILE A 32 0.18 2.98 9.99
N VAL A 33 0.32 1.75 9.49
CA VAL A 33 0.69 1.43 8.10
C VAL A 33 -0.53 0.87 7.38
N VAL A 34 -0.89 1.50 6.27
CA VAL A 34 -1.90 0.98 5.34
C VAL A 34 -1.16 0.36 4.15
N SER A 35 -1.13 -0.98 4.09
CA SER A 35 -0.53 -1.73 2.99
C SER A 35 -1.53 -1.89 1.86
N ILE A 36 -1.18 -1.46 0.64
CA ILE A 36 -2.09 -1.41 -0.49
C ILE A 36 -1.82 -2.56 -1.45
N ASP A 37 -2.83 -3.41 -1.64
CA ASP A 37 -2.85 -4.49 -2.63
C ASP A 37 -3.31 -3.94 -3.99
N TYR A 38 -2.37 -3.32 -4.72
CA TYR A 38 -2.69 -2.68 -5.99
C TYR A 38 -2.76 -3.72 -7.11
N ARG A 39 -3.58 -3.44 -8.14
CA ARG A 39 -3.71 -4.33 -9.30
C ARG A 39 -2.38 -4.52 -10.04
N LEU A 40 -2.08 -5.77 -10.41
CA LEU A 40 -0.82 -6.17 -11.03
C LEU A 40 -0.94 -6.39 -12.55
N ALA A 41 0.18 -6.17 -13.24
CA ALA A 41 0.39 -6.62 -14.60
C ALA A 41 0.74 -8.13 -14.62
N PRO A 42 0.47 -8.84 -15.73
CA PRO A 42 -0.05 -8.33 -17.00
C PRO A 42 -1.58 -8.15 -17.07
N GLU A 43 -2.35 -8.66 -16.11
CA GLU A 43 -3.82 -8.60 -16.10
C GLU A 43 -4.32 -7.15 -16.06
N HIS A 44 -3.58 -6.29 -15.37
CA HIS A 44 -3.83 -4.86 -15.24
C HIS A 44 -2.55 -4.07 -15.51
N PRO A 45 -2.21 -3.83 -16.79
CA PRO A 45 -1.00 -3.12 -17.15
C PRO A 45 -1.05 -1.66 -16.71
N HIS A 46 0.09 -0.96 -16.86
CA HIS A 46 0.16 0.47 -16.63
C HIS A 46 -0.99 1.21 -17.36
N PRO A 47 -1.75 2.10 -16.68
CA PRO A 47 -1.45 2.73 -15.39
C PRO A 47 -2.18 2.13 -14.17
N ALA A 48 -2.73 0.92 -14.24
CA ALA A 48 -3.69 0.43 -13.25
C ALA A 48 -3.17 0.41 -11.79
N GLY A 49 -1.98 -0.16 -11.56
CA GLY A 49 -1.34 -0.17 -10.23
C GLY A 49 -1.07 1.23 -9.70
N VAL A 50 -0.48 2.11 -10.53
CA VAL A 50 -0.20 3.52 -10.18
C VAL A 50 -1.49 4.28 -9.84
N ALA A 51 -2.55 4.09 -10.62
CA ALA A 51 -3.85 4.71 -10.37
C ALA A 51 -4.46 4.22 -9.04
N ASN A 52 -4.31 2.93 -8.70
CA ASN A 52 -4.75 2.42 -7.40
C ASN A 52 -3.92 2.99 -6.26
N SER A 53 -2.59 3.06 -6.40
CA SER A 53 -1.72 3.66 -5.40
C SER A 53 -2.11 5.12 -5.12
N TRP A 54 -2.33 5.91 -6.17
CA TRP A 54 -2.76 7.30 -6.02
C TRP A 54 -4.13 7.44 -5.35
N ALA A 55 -5.11 6.63 -5.78
CA ALA A 55 -6.44 6.63 -5.19
C ALA A 55 -6.39 6.23 -3.70
N ALA A 56 -5.59 5.24 -3.35
CA ALA A 56 -5.40 4.78 -1.98
C ALA A 56 -4.77 5.88 -1.10
N LEU A 57 -3.72 6.55 -1.58
CA LEU A 57 -3.11 7.67 -0.85
C LEU A 57 -4.13 8.75 -0.50
N ARG A 58 -4.94 9.14 -1.48
CA ARG A 58 -5.99 10.15 -1.29
C ARG A 58 -7.03 9.68 -0.29
N TRP A 59 -7.56 8.48 -0.46
CA TRP A 59 -8.56 7.91 0.44
C TRP A 59 -8.05 7.84 1.87
N VAL A 60 -6.82 7.34 2.07
CA VAL A 60 -6.19 7.26 3.38
C VAL A 60 -5.99 8.65 4.00
N GLY A 61 -5.60 9.65 3.21
CA GLY A 61 -5.49 11.03 3.69
C GLY A 61 -6.85 11.64 4.10
N GLU A 62 -7.90 11.34 3.34
CA GLU A 62 -9.28 11.81 3.62
C GLU A 62 -9.90 11.13 4.85
N HIS A 63 -9.50 9.88 5.17
CA HIS A 63 -10.09 9.07 6.26
C HIS A 63 -9.12 8.82 7.42
N ALA A 64 -8.01 9.54 7.51
CA ALA A 64 -6.95 9.28 8.49
C ALA A 64 -7.45 9.22 9.94
N ALA A 65 -8.32 10.16 10.33
CA ALA A 65 -8.89 10.22 11.68
C ALA A 65 -9.79 9.00 11.98
N GLU A 66 -10.53 8.49 11.00
CA GLU A 66 -11.39 7.30 11.16
C GLU A 66 -10.56 6.03 11.33
N LEU A 67 -9.36 6.01 10.74
CA LEU A 67 -8.38 4.92 10.87
C LEU A 67 -7.56 4.99 12.16
N GLY A 68 -7.74 6.03 12.98
CA GLY A 68 -7.03 6.24 14.24
C GLY A 68 -5.67 6.95 14.11
N GLY A 69 -5.42 7.61 12.97
CA GLY A 69 -4.20 8.37 12.70
C GLY A 69 -4.32 9.88 12.86
#